data_AF-A0A0D2H7U5-F1
#
_entry.id   AF-A0A0D2H7U5-F1
#
_cell.length_a   1.000
_cell.length_b   1.000
_cell.length_c   1.000
_cell.angle_alpha   90.00
_cell.angle_beta   90.00
_cell.angle_gamma   90.00
#
_symmetry.space_group_name_H-M   'P 1'
#
loop_
_entity.id
_entity.type
_entity.pdbx_description
1 polymer ?
#
loop_
_entity_poly.entity_id
_entity_poly.type
_entity_poly.pdbx_seq_one_letter_code
_entity_poly.pdbx_strand_id
1 'polypeptide(L)'
;MSGLPESSSRSSLPSDLNFELMNFDRRKRDARDIVSSFDLHTLPSEFDPDSYQRITVEQSTRPSFEWTVAGDLWATFMRWIVHDPICWDFANRCQPTETRAQLFAEKLRRRFQQEFDRYDELPHHTAPGLEVQPSSPAHASFIVAQVAEIANKIHSLVAAALTDLQDRAVGRGGTVKVLLGALEAICRRCENISPVSPERDQSPSGTEVRISLYDVLVGQPPPATPNMILQALERASEMSPGILSKMKTEFETIGRVLPANTPLTYLQQFQNLSAQAGATM
;
A
#
# COMPACT_ATOMS: atom_id res chain seq x y z
N MET A 1 -55.63 11.87 -20.49
CA MET A 1 -54.29 12.17 -19.97
C MET A 1 -53.74 10.87 -19.40
N SER A 2 -52.85 10.24 -20.16
CA SER A 2 -52.19 8.97 -19.77
C SER A 2 -51.00 9.29 -18.88
N GLY A 3 -51.04 8.85 -17.62
CA GLY A 3 -49.87 8.80 -16.75
C GLY A 3 -49.31 7.38 -16.76
N LEU A 4 -48.15 7.20 -17.41
CA LEU A 4 -47.36 5.99 -17.30
C LEU A 4 -46.69 5.94 -15.91
N PRO A 5 -46.50 4.74 -15.32
CA PRO A 5 -45.67 4.60 -14.13
C PRO A 5 -44.19 4.66 -14.55
N GLU A 6 -43.45 5.62 -14.00
CA GLU A 6 -41.99 5.56 -14.00
C GLU A 6 -41.55 4.40 -13.11
N SER A 7 -41.39 3.21 -13.71
CA SER A 7 -40.57 2.16 -13.13
C SER A 7 -39.11 2.64 -13.21
N SER A 8 -38.70 3.46 -12.25
CA SER A 8 -37.29 3.69 -11.97
C SER A 8 -36.68 2.33 -11.65
N SER A 9 -35.96 1.78 -12.62
CA SER A 9 -35.07 0.65 -12.45
C SER A 9 -34.09 0.99 -11.34
N ARG A 10 -34.44 0.66 -10.10
CA ARG A 10 -33.48 0.63 -9.00
C ARG A 10 -32.45 -0.40 -9.41
N SER A 11 -31.32 0.07 -9.92
CA SER A 11 -30.13 -0.75 -10.11
C SER A 11 -29.83 -1.37 -8.75
N SER A 12 -30.29 -2.60 -8.54
CA SER A 12 -29.97 -3.37 -7.35
C SER A 12 -28.47 -3.51 -7.30
N LEU A 13 -27.86 -3.20 -6.15
CA LEU A 13 -26.44 -3.45 -5.97
C LEU A 13 -26.12 -4.93 -6.26
N PRO A 14 -24.91 -5.26 -6.73
CA PRO A 14 -24.43 -6.63 -6.81
C PRO A 14 -24.71 -7.39 -5.51
N SER A 15 -25.03 -8.69 -5.60
CA SER A 15 -25.34 -9.55 -4.45
C SER A 15 -24.30 -9.48 -3.34
N ASP A 16 -23.04 -9.26 -3.71
CA ASP A 16 -21.89 -9.23 -2.80
C ASP A 16 -21.82 -7.95 -1.96
N LEU A 17 -22.66 -6.95 -2.26
CA LEU A 17 -22.83 -5.70 -1.52
C LEU A 17 -24.18 -5.61 -0.81
N ASN A 18 -24.92 -6.73 -0.70
CA ASN A 18 -26.18 -6.75 0.04
C ASN A 18 -25.91 -6.59 1.53
N PHE A 19 -26.36 -5.46 2.08
CA PHE A 19 -26.15 -5.06 3.47
C PHE A 19 -26.57 -6.12 4.49
N GLU A 20 -27.73 -6.77 4.28
CA GLU A 20 -28.30 -7.74 5.21
C GLU A 20 -27.53 -9.08 5.23
N LEU A 21 -26.88 -9.42 4.12
CA LEU A 21 -26.08 -10.64 4.00
C LEU A 21 -24.63 -10.44 4.48
N MET A 22 -24.19 -9.19 4.64
CA MET A 22 -22.84 -8.86 5.05
C MET A 22 -22.67 -8.90 6.57
N ASN A 23 -21.68 -9.67 7.00
CA ASN A 23 -21.25 -9.64 8.40
C ASN A 23 -20.70 -8.26 8.77
N PHE A 24 -20.71 -7.99 10.08
CA PHE A 24 -20.36 -6.69 10.63
C PHE A 24 -18.92 -6.28 10.31
N ASP A 25 -17.96 -7.21 10.41
CA ASP A 25 -16.56 -6.92 10.16
C ASP A 25 -16.28 -6.57 8.69
N ARG A 26 -16.96 -7.24 7.76
CA ARG A 26 -16.89 -6.89 6.34
C ARG A 26 -17.45 -5.48 6.09
N ARG A 27 -18.57 -5.11 6.72
CA ARG A 27 -19.10 -3.74 6.63
C ARG A 27 -18.12 -2.70 7.15
N LYS A 28 -17.45 -2.95 8.29
CA LYS A 28 -16.40 -2.04 8.81
C LYS A 28 -15.24 -1.88 7.83
N ARG A 29 -14.78 -2.99 7.22
CA ARG A 29 -13.71 -2.94 6.21
C ARG A 29 -14.11 -2.13 4.98
N ASP A 30 -15.27 -2.44 4.41
CA ASP A 30 -15.75 -1.77 3.20
C ASP A 30 -16.10 -0.30 3.45
N ALA A 31 -16.59 0.05 4.65
CA ALA A 31 -16.81 1.43 5.04
C ALA A 31 -15.49 2.24 5.07
N ARG A 32 -14.41 1.66 5.61
CA ARG A 32 -13.08 2.29 5.57
C ARG A 32 -12.58 2.44 4.14
N ASP A 33 -12.77 1.45 3.27
CA ASP A 33 -12.43 1.54 1.85
C ASP A 33 -13.20 2.69 1.16
N ILE A 34 -14.53 2.75 1.35
CA ILE A 34 -15.40 3.81 0.86
C ILE A 34 -14.93 5.18 1.34
N VAL A 35 -14.76 5.37 2.65
CA VAL A 35 -14.38 6.67 3.20
C VAL A 35 -12.99 7.09 2.76
N SER A 36 -12.04 6.16 2.73
CA SER A 36 -10.70 6.43 2.21
C SER A 36 -10.74 6.91 0.76
N SER A 37 -11.69 6.46 -0.06
CA SER A 37 -11.75 6.82 -1.48
C SER A 37 -12.08 8.30 -1.75
N PHE A 38 -12.60 9.02 -0.75
CA PHE A 38 -12.80 10.46 -0.85
C PHE A 38 -11.54 11.29 -0.58
N ASP A 39 -10.49 10.66 -0.04
CA ASP A 39 -9.21 11.30 0.20
C ASP A 39 -8.12 10.75 -0.75
N LEU A 40 -7.20 11.63 -1.15
CA LEU A 40 -6.15 11.31 -2.12
C LEU A 40 -4.95 10.55 -1.52
N HIS A 41 -4.79 10.53 -0.20
CA HIS A 41 -3.59 10.07 0.49
C HIS A 41 -3.84 9.01 1.57
N THR A 42 -4.98 9.05 2.27
CA THR A 42 -5.27 8.17 3.40
C THR A 42 -5.67 6.76 2.95
N LEU A 43 -4.90 5.75 3.31
CA LEU A 43 -5.24 4.35 3.01
C LEU A 43 -6.36 3.84 3.94
N PRO A 44 -7.17 2.85 3.52
CA PRO A 44 -8.18 2.24 4.38
C PRO A 44 -7.63 1.70 5.71
N SER A 45 -6.38 1.21 5.70
CA SER A 45 -5.69 0.67 6.87
C SER A 45 -5.32 1.71 7.92
N GLU A 46 -5.36 3.00 7.59
CA GLU A 46 -5.05 4.10 8.51
C GLU A 46 -6.25 4.48 9.40
N PHE A 47 -7.45 3.97 9.08
CA PHE A 47 -8.62 4.10 9.93
C PHE A 47 -8.68 2.97 10.96
N ASP A 48 -8.88 3.33 12.22
CA ASP A 48 -8.98 2.38 13.33
C ASP A 48 -10.12 1.35 13.11
N PRO A 49 -9.82 0.04 13.08
CA PRO A 49 -10.83 -1.03 12.92
C PRO A 49 -11.83 -1.12 14.09
N ASP A 50 -11.45 -0.69 15.28
CA ASP A 50 -12.19 -0.94 16.53
C ASP A 50 -12.93 0.29 17.06
N SER A 51 -12.81 1.42 16.36
CA SER A 51 -13.57 2.65 16.64
C SER A 51 -15.10 2.50 16.53
N TYR A 52 -15.59 1.36 16.03
CA TYR A 52 -17.00 1.13 15.74
C TYR A 52 -17.55 -0.05 16.55
N GLN A 53 -18.31 0.26 17.59
CA GLN A 53 -19.07 -0.74 18.34
C GLN A 53 -20.34 -1.11 17.57
N ARG A 54 -20.75 -2.37 17.68
CA ARG A 54 -22.03 -2.81 17.15
C ARG A 54 -23.15 -2.06 17.88
N ILE A 55 -24.03 -1.39 17.12
CA ILE A 55 -25.25 -0.85 17.72
C ILE A 55 -26.19 -1.98 18.09
N THR A 56 -26.82 -1.89 19.26
CA THR A 56 -27.78 -2.90 19.72
C THR A 56 -29.07 -2.86 18.88
N VAL A 57 -29.91 -3.89 19.00
CA VAL A 57 -31.21 -3.93 18.31
C VAL A 57 -32.05 -2.72 18.70
N GLU A 58 -32.04 -2.34 19.98
CA GLU A 58 -32.75 -1.18 20.51
C GLU A 58 -32.17 0.15 20.02
N GLN A 59 -30.86 0.19 19.73
CA GLN A 59 -30.23 1.37 19.15
C GLN A 59 -30.55 1.49 17.67
N SER A 60 -30.64 0.38 16.93
CA SER A 60 -30.90 0.37 15.48
C SER A 60 -32.27 0.91 15.06
N THR A 61 -33.24 0.93 15.98
CA THR A 61 -34.57 1.51 15.73
C THR A 61 -34.62 3.03 15.90
N ARG A 62 -33.53 3.63 16.41
CA ARG A 62 -33.41 5.08 16.56
C ARG A 62 -32.99 5.73 15.25
N PRO A 63 -33.33 7.01 15.02
CA PRO A 63 -32.85 7.73 13.85
C PRO A 63 -31.31 7.78 13.79
N SER A 64 -30.74 7.62 12.59
CA SER A 64 -29.28 7.59 12.38
C SER A 64 -28.55 8.85 12.83
N PHE A 65 -29.24 10.00 12.89
CA PHE A 65 -28.66 11.24 13.43
C PHE A 65 -28.21 11.09 14.89
N GLU A 66 -28.82 10.19 15.67
CA GLU A 66 -28.41 9.93 17.06
C GLU A 66 -27.07 9.18 17.16
N TRP A 67 -26.59 8.60 16.06
CA TRP A 67 -25.28 7.93 16.01
C TRP A 67 -24.18 8.84 15.45
N THR A 68 -24.51 10.08 15.12
CA THR A 68 -23.57 11.08 14.61
C THR A 68 -22.45 11.33 15.61
N VAL A 69 -21.21 11.39 15.12
CA VAL A 69 -20.05 11.80 15.92
C VAL A 69 -19.86 13.30 15.76
N ALA A 70 -20.23 14.07 16.79
CA ALA A 70 -20.18 15.52 16.74
C ALA A 70 -18.76 16.03 16.42
N GLY A 71 -18.63 16.88 15.40
CA GLY A 71 -17.36 17.45 14.97
C GLY A 71 -16.49 16.54 14.09
N ASP A 72 -16.93 15.31 13.80
CA ASP A 72 -16.18 14.37 12.96
C ASP A 72 -17.08 13.80 11.84
N LEU A 73 -16.93 14.39 10.65
CA LEU A 73 -17.67 13.98 9.46
C LEU A 73 -17.33 12.55 9.03
N TRP A 74 -16.06 12.17 9.06
CA TRP A 74 -15.62 10.86 8.57
C TRP A 74 -16.05 9.74 9.52
N ALA A 75 -15.92 9.95 10.84
CA ALA A 75 -16.43 9.00 11.82
C ALA A 75 -17.95 8.87 11.76
N THR A 76 -18.67 9.99 11.56
CA THR A 76 -20.12 9.98 11.32
C THR A 76 -20.46 9.14 10.09
N PHE A 77 -19.82 9.43 8.96
CA PHE A 77 -20.13 8.76 7.70
C PHE A 77 -19.79 7.27 7.74
N MET A 78 -18.63 6.89 8.28
CA MET A 78 -18.29 5.48 8.49
C MET A 78 -19.31 4.77 9.39
N ARG A 79 -19.71 5.39 10.50
CA ARG A 79 -20.71 4.80 11.41
C ARG A 79 -22.06 4.63 10.71
N TRP A 80 -22.50 5.61 9.95
CA TRP A 80 -23.73 5.51 9.17
C TRP A 80 -23.65 4.41 8.11
N ILE A 81 -22.58 4.35 7.32
CA ILE A 81 -22.38 3.29 6.30
C ILE A 81 -22.44 1.90 6.93
N VAL A 82 -21.83 1.71 8.10
CA VAL A 82 -21.77 0.39 8.76
C VAL A 82 -23.15 -0.07 9.26
N HIS A 83 -24.02 0.86 9.68
CA HIS A 83 -25.24 0.55 10.42
C HIS A 83 -26.55 0.83 9.69
N ASP A 84 -26.55 1.69 8.67
CA ASP A 84 -27.74 2.08 7.92
C ASP A 84 -27.66 1.59 6.47
N PRO A 85 -28.55 0.67 6.03
CA PRO A 85 -28.61 0.18 4.66
C PRO A 85 -28.76 1.29 3.61
N ILE A 86 -29.49 2.38 3.93
CA ILE A 86 -29.70 3.48 2.98
C ILE A 86 -28.41 4.25 2.75
N CYS A 87 -27.67 4.52 3.83
CA CYS A 87 -26.36 5.16 3.75
C CYS A 87 -25.34 4.26 3.05
N TRP A 88 -25.37 2.95 3.31
CA TRP A 88 -24.56 1.96 2.61
C TRP A 88 -24.81 1.97 1.10
N ASP A 89 -26.07 1.92 0.69
CA ASP A 89 -26.46 1.93 -0.73
C ASP A 89 -26.06 3.23 -1.42
N PHE A 90 -26.29 4.37 -0.75
CA PHE A 90 -25.88 5.67 -1.25
C PHE A 90 -24.37 5.74 -1.44
N ALA A 91 -23.59 5.33 -0.44
CA ALA A 91 -22.15 5.43 -0.49
C ALA A 91 -21.53 4.54 -1.58
N ASN A 92 -22.06 3.31 -1.78
CA ASN A 92 -21.64 2.44 -2.88
C ASN A 92 -22.02 2.97 -4.27
N ARG A 93 -23.09 3.75 -4.39
CA ARG A 93 -23.40 4.48 -5.65
C ARG A 93 -22.45 5.65 -5.89
N CYS A 94 -22.05 6.37 -4.84
CA CYS A 94 -21.10 7.47 -4.94
C CYS A 94 -19.68 6.99 -5.26
N GLN A 95 -19.26 5.89 -4.66
CA GLN A 95 -17.93 5.32 -4.81
C GLN A 95 -18.03 3.81 -5.12
N PRO A 96 -18.30 3.43 -6.39
CA PRO A 96 -18.36 2.04 -6.80
C PRO A 96 -17.05 1.29 -6.54
N THR A 97 -17.13 -0.01 -6.29
CA THR A 97 -15.98 -0.86 -5.93
C THR A 97 -14.83 -0.76 -6.95
N GLU A 98 -15.13 -0.69 -8.24
CA GLU A 98 -14.15 -0.55 -9.31
C GLU A 98 -13.37 0.77 -9.19
N THR A 99 -14.09 1.87 -8.95
CA THR A 99 -13.50 3.20 -8.73
C THR A 99 -12.63 3.19 -7.48
N ARG A 100 -13.11 2.61 -6.38
CA ARG A 100 -12.33 2.51 -5.13
C ARG A 100 -11.05 1.72 -5.32
N ALA A 101 -11.10 0.61 -6.07
CA ALA A 101 -9.92 -0.20 -6.35
C ALA A 101 -8.87 0.57 -7.18
N GLN A 102 -9.31 1.34 -8.17
CA GLN A 102 -8.42 2.22 -8.95
C GLN A 102 -7.78 3.29 -8.06
N LEU A 103 -8.59 4.00 -7.26
CA LEU A 103 -8.12 5.05 -6.35
C LEU A 103 -7.15 4.51 -5.30
N PHE A 104 -7.39 3.31 -4.78
CA PHE A 104 -6.46 2.64 -3.87
C PHE A 104 -5.10 2.39 -4.53
N ALA A 105 -5.08 1.80 -5.73
CA ALA A 105 -3.82 1.55 -6.43
C ALA A 105 -3.06 2.86 -6.74
N GLU A 106 -3.78 3.91 -7.15
CA GLU A 106 -3.17 5.22 -7.36
C GLU A 106 -2.57 5.81 -6.08
N LYS A 107 -3.32 5.74 -4.99
CA LYS A 107 -2.89 6.23 -3.69
C LYS A 107 -1.66 5.46 -3.20
N LEU A 108 -1.71 4.13 -3.24
CA LEU A 108 -0.59 3.28 -2.88
C LEU A 108 0.67 3.62 -3.68
N ARG A 109 0.55 3.81 -5.00
CA ARG A 109 1.65 4.25 -5.87
C ARG A 109 2.22 5.60 -5.45
N ARG A 110 1.38 6.59 -5.17
CA ARG A 110 1.82 7.91 -4.69
C ARG A 110 2.57 7.80 -3.37
N ARG A 111 2.10 6.96 -2.44
CA ARG A 111 2.74 6.76 -1.13
C ARG A 111 4.09 6.07 -1.27
N PHE A 112 4.24 5.07 -2.15
CA PHE A 112 5.55 4.51 -2.47
C PHE A 112 6.48 5.57 -3.06
N GLN A 113 5.98 6.35 -4.04
CA GLN A 113 6.79 7.41 -4.67
C GLN A 113 7.27 8.44 -3.64
N GLN A 114 6.42 8.86 -2.70
CA GLN A 114 6.82 9.77 -1.61
C GLN A 114 7.99 9.24 -0.79
N GLU A 115 8.00 7.95 -0.46
CA GLU A 115 9.10 7.34 0.30
C GLU A 115 10.38 7.20 -0.55
N PHE A 116 10.24 6.95 -1.86
CA PHE A 116 11.37 6.93 -2.79
C PHE A 116 11.96 8.33 -3.01
N ASP A 117 11.12 9.35 -3.18
CA ASP A 117 11.55 10.75 -3.29
C ASP A 117 12.27 11.17 -2.00
N ARG A 118 11.71 10.82 -0.84
CA ARG A 118 12.34 11.07 0.47
C ARG A 118 13.70 10.39 0.59
N TYR A 119 13.89 9.19 0.03
CA TYR A 119 15.17 8.50 -0.01
C TYR A 119 16.17 9.23 -0.92
N ASP A 120 15.74 9.62 -2.13
CA ASP A 120 16.58 10.28 -3.12
C ASP A 120 17.02 11.68 -2.67
N GLU A 121 16.25 12.33 -1.79
CA GLU A 121 16.59 13.63 -1.19
C GLU A 121 17.58 13.52 -0.01
N LEU A 122 17.78 12.33 0.59
CA LEU A 122 18.68 12.14 1.73
C LEU A 122 20.12 12.65 1.53
N PRO A 123 20.77 12.44 0.37
CA PRO A 123 22.11 12.98 0.11
C PRO A 123 22.19 14.52 0.18
N HIS A 124 21.04 15.20 0.06
CA HIS A 124 20.93 16.65 0.04
C HIS A 124 20.44 17.25 1.36
N HIS A 125 20.04 16.42 2.33
CA HIS A 125 19.52 16.89 3.61
C HIS A 125 20.61 17.11 4.65
N THR A 126 20.81 18.35 5.07
CA THR A 126 21.53 18.67 6.30
C THR A 126 20.60 18.48 7.50
N ALA A 127 21.05 17.76 8.54
CA ALA A 127 20.22 17.48 9.72
C ALA A 127 19.69 18.80 10.34
N PRO A 128 18.37 18.94 10.59
CA PRO A 128 17.81 20.18 11.12
C PRO A 128 18.37 20.48 12.52
N GLY A 129 18.89 21.69 12.71
CA GLY A 129 19.48 22.15 13.98
C GLY A 129 20.94 21.76 14.19
N LEU A 130 21.56 21.14 13.20
CA LEU A 130 22.95 20.69 13.26
C LEU A 130 23.66 21.23 12.01
N GLU A 131 24.52 22.24 12.17
CA GLU A 131 25.57 22.60 11.19
C GLU A 131 26.60 21.46 11.12
N VAL A 132 26.13 20.24 10.86
CA VAL A 132 26.95 19.05 10.86
C VAL A 132 27.54 18.92 9.48
N GLN A 133 28.88 18.95 9.44
CA GLN A 133 29.61 18.67 8.21
C GLN A 133 29.16 17.31 7.66
N PRO A 134 28.98 17.19 6.32
CA PRO A 134 28.53 15.97 5.65
C PRO A 134 29.33 14.71 6.04
N SER A 135 30.56 14.87 6.52
CA SER A 135 31.49 13.80 6.89
C SER A 135 31.50 13.43 8.38
N SER A 136 30.55 13.91 9.18
CA SER A 136 30.49 13.59 10.62
C SER A 136 29.82 12.24 10.90
N PRO A 137 30.27 11.47 11.91
CA PRO A 137 29.58 10.27 12.39
C PRO A 137 28.10 10.49 12.75
N ALA A 138 27.74 11.69 13.20
CA ALA A 138 26.35 12.07 13.48
C ALA A 138 25.48 12.13 12.22
N HIS A 139 26.04 12.60 11.10
CA HIS A 139 25.33 12.63 9.81
C HIS A 139 25.11 11.21 9.27
N ALA A 140 26.15 10.35 9.34
CA ALA A 140 26.00 8.94 8.98
C ALA A 140 24.90 8.25 9.80
N SER A 141 24.87 8.48 11.12
CA SER A 141 23.85 7.91 12.00
C SER A 141 22.43 8.41 11.66
N PHE A 142 22.30 9.69 11.29
CA PHE A 142 21.05 10.26 10.80
C PHE A 142 20.59 9.59 9.51
N ILE A 143 21.45 9.46 8.50
CA ILE A 143 21.12 8.80 7.23
C ILE A 143 20.66 7.37 7.48
N VAL A 144 21.38 6.59 8.30
CA VAL A 144 21.00 5.21 8.67
C VAL A 144 19.60 5.17 9.30
N ALA A 145 19.30 6.08 10.23
CA ALA A 145 17.98 6.16 10.86
C ALA A 145 16.88 6.51 9.86
N GLN A 146 17.13 7.45 8.96
CA GLN A 146 16.16 7.83 7.92
C GLN A 146 15.89 6.70 6.93
N VAL A 147 16.93 5.98 6.48
CA VAL A 147 16.76 4.82 5.58
C VAL A 147 15.95 3.73 6.27
N ALA A 148 16.21 3.46 7.55
CA ALA A 148 15.43 2.49 8.33
C ALA A 148 13.95 2.92 8.48
N GLU A 149 13.68 4.22 8.71
CA GLU A 149 12.32 4.73 8.77
C GLU A 149 11.59 4.58 7.42
N ILE A 150 12.23 4.96 6.33
CA ILE A 150 11.71 4.82 4.96
C ILE A 150 11.40 3.35 4.66
N ALA A 151 12.32 2.43 5.00
CA ALA A 151 12.10 1.00 4.83
C ALA A 151 10.89 0.50 5.63
N ASN A 152 10.71 0.97 6.87
CA ASN A 152 9.53 0.63 7.69
C ASN A 152 8.23 1.17 7.08
N LYS A 153 8.24 2.37 6.48
CA LYS A 153 7.09 2.91 5.76
C LYS A 153 6.76 2.08 4.52
N ILE A 154 7.76 1.70 3.72
CA ILE A 154 7.62 0.80 2.58
C ILE A 154 7.02 -0.55 3.03
N HIS A 155 7.50 -1.15 4.12
CA HIS A 155 6.92 -2.37 4.67
C HIS A 155 5.45 -2.21 5.06
N SER A 156 5.09 -1.07 5.66
CA SER A 156 3.70 -0.76 6.02
C SER A 156 2.80 -0.63 4.78
N LEU A 157 3.31 -0.03 3.70
CA LEU A 157 2.60 0.07 2.43
C LEU A 157 2.41 -1.30 1.76
N VAL A 158 3.42 -2.18 1.82
CA VAL A 158 3.30 -3.57 1.34
C VAL A 158 2.28 -4.36 2.15
N ALA A 159 2.23 -4.16 3.47
CA ALA A 159 1.22 -4.78 4.32
C ALA A 159 -0.21 -4.31 3.97
N ALA A 160 -0.38 -3.01 3.71
CA ALA A 160 -1.65 -2.46 3.23
C ALA A 160 -2.06 -3.04 1.87
N ALA A 161 -1.10 -3.17 0.94
CA ALA A 161 -1.33 -3.81 -0.36
C ALA A 161 -1.73 -5.29 -0.22
N LEU A 162 -1.09 -6.04 0.68
CA LEU A 162 -1.44 -7.43 0.94
C LEU A 162 -2.86 -7.56 1.50
N THR A 163 -3.24 -6.68 2.41
CA THR A 163 -4.60 -6.64 2.99
C THR A 163 -5.63 -6.37 1.89
N ASP A 164 -5.37 -5.40 1.02
CA ASP A 164 -6.23 -5.11 -0.13
C ASP A 164 -6.38 -6.32 -1.07
N LEU A 165 -5.27 -6.98 -1.42
CA LEU A 165 -5.29 -8.17 -2.27
C LEU A 165 -6.14 -9.30 -1.67
N GLN A 166 -6.11 -9.46 -0.35
CA GLN A 166 -6.91 -10.46 0.37
C GLN A 166 -8.39 -10.09 0.39
N ASP A 167 -8.70 -8.83 0.66
CA ASP A 167 -10.07 -8.38 0.93
C ASP A 167 -10.88 -8.06 -0.33
N ARG A 168 -10.20 -7.68 -1.41
CA ARG A 168 -10.83 -7.22 -2.64
C ARG A 168 -10.32 -7.99 -3.85
N ALA A 169 -11.25 -8.62 -4.59
CA ALA A 169 -10.93 -9.30 -5.85
C ALA A 169 -10.79 -8.32 -7.03
N VAL A 170 -11.62 -7.27 -7.04
CA VAL A 170 -11.62 -6.24 -8.09
C VAL A 170 -10.34 -5.40 -7.99
N GLY A 171 -9.68 -5.15 -9.11
CA GLY A 171 -8.52 -4.26 -9.16
C GLY A 171 -7.20 -4.83 -8.61
N ARG A 172 -7.15 -6.10 -8.19
CA ARG A 172 -5.90 -6.77 -7.75
C ARG A 172 -4.73 -6.57 -8.70
N GLY A 173 -4.99 -6.58 -10.02
CA GLY A 173 -3.95 -6.37 -11.03
C GLY A 173 -3.29 -4.98 -10.93
N GLY A 174 -4.04 -3.96 -10.53
CA GLY A 174 -3.50 -2.63 -10.24
C GLY A 174 -2.57 -2.67 -9.03
N THR A 175 -3.00 -3.27 -7.92
CA THR A 175 -2.19 -3.42 -6.70
C THR A 175 -0.91 -4.23 -6.96
N VAL A 176 -0.99 -5.34 -7.69
CA VAL A 176 0.17 -6.13 -8.14
C VAL A 176 1.14 -5.29 -8.96
N LYS A 177 0.63 -4.49 -9.90
CA LYS A 177 1.46 -3.61 -10.73
C LYS A 177 2.20 -2.55 -9.89
N VAL A 178 1.54 -2.01 -8.87
CA VAL A 178 2.18 -1.06 -7.94
C VAL A 178 3.29 -1.73 -7.13
N LEU A 179 3.08 -2.95 -6.65
CA LEU A 179 4.11 -3.73 -5.94
C LEU A 179 5.33 -4.03 -6.83
N LEU A 180 5.11 -4.38 -8.10
CA LEU A 180 6.19 -4.58 -9.06
C LEU A 180 6.96 -3.29 -9.34
N GLY A 181 6.25 -2.16 -9.51
CA GLY A 181 6.89 -0.85 -9.66
C GLY A 181 7.71 -0.45 -8.42
N ALA A 182 7.23 -0.77 -7.22
CA ALA A 182 7.98 -0.56 -5.98
C ALA A 182 9.24 -1.43 -5.93
N LEU A 183 9.15 -2.71 -6.34
CA LEU A 183 10.31 -3.59 -6.41
C LEU A 183 11.36 -3.07 -7.42
N GLU A 184 10.94 -2.69 -8.61
CA GLU A 184 11.82 -2.08 -9.62
C GLU A 184 12.55 -0.85 -9.06
N ALA A 185 11.82 0.02 -8.36
CA ALA A 185 12.36 1.22 -7.73
C ALA A 185 13.36 0.90 -6.61
N ILE A 186 13.14 -0.16 -5.83
CA ILE A 186 14.09 -0.63 -4.80
C ILE A 186 15.36 -1.19 -5.45
N CYS A 187 15.24 -2.02 -6.49
CA CYS A 187 16.39 -2.59 -7.21
C CYS A 187 17.29 -1.52 -7.82
N ARG A 188 16.72 -0.42 -8.32
CA ARG A 188 17.49 0.73 -8.83
C ARG A 188 18.26 1.50 -7.77
N ARG A 189 17.89 1.39 -6.50
CA ARG A 189 18.51 2.06 -5.35
C ARG A 189 19.44 1.10 -4.59
N CYS A 190 20.25 0.38 -5.37
CA CYS A 190 21.26 -0.57 -4.88
C CYS A 190 22.61 0.06 -4.59
N GLU A 191 22.84 1.27 -5.09
CA GLU A 191 24.01 2.05 -4.74
C GLU A 191 23.84 2.65 -3.36
N ASN A 192 24.95 2.68 -2.62
CA ASN A 192 24.97 3.24 -1.29
C ASN A 192 24.96 4.76 -1.33
N ILE A 193 24.21 5.39 -0.44
CA ILE A 193 24.33 6.82 -0.19
C ILE A 193 25.69 7.04 0.49
N SER A 194 26.66 7.60 -0.23
CA SER A 194 27.95 8.02 0.35
C SER A 194 27.78 9.36 1.07
N PRO A 195 28.16 9.47 2.36
CA PRO A 195 28.22 10.75 3.05
C PRO A 195 29.47 11.58 2.65
N VAL A 196 30.37 11.04 1.83
CA VAL A 196 31.62 11.68 1.42
C VAL A 196 31.61 11.88 -0.10
N SER A 197 31.84 13.13 -0.54
CA SER A 197 31.99 13.48 -1.96
C SER A 197 33.05 12.61 -2.66
N PRO A 198 32.86 12.28 -3.94
CA PRO A 198 33.73 11.36 -4.69
C PRO A 198 35.16 11.88 -4.97
N GLU A 199 35.55 13.05 -4.46
CA GLU A 199 36.84 13.68 -4.78
C GLU A 199 38.02 13.32 -3.84
N ARG A 200 37.84 12.45 -2.84
CA ARG A 200 38.97 11.96 -2.02
C ARG A 200 38.90 10.47 -1.76
N ASP A 201 39.45 9.73 -2.72
CA ASP A 201 39.97 8.40 -2.47
C ASP A 201 41.14 8.45 -1.46
N GLN A 202 41.13 7.45 -0.56
CA GLN A 202 42.22 6.90 0.27
C GLN A 202 42.01 6.98 1.79
N SER A 203 41.24 6.03 2.33
CA SER A 203 41.59 5.35 3.59
C SER A 203 40.93 3.96 3.69
N PRO A 204 41.70 2.88 3.89
CA PRO A 204 41.19 1.51 4.00
C PRO A 204 40.94 1.11 5.47
N SER A 205 40.51 2.04 6.33
CA SER A 205 40.25 1.74 7.74
C SER A 205 39.01 2.45 8.27
N GLY A 206 38.04 1.66 8.70
CA GLY A 206 36.82 2.13 9.36
C GLY A 206 35.60 1.60 8.63
N THR A 207 34.82 0.79 9.33
CA THR A 207 33.56 0.17 8.89
C THR A 207 32.61 1.24 8.34
N GLU A 208 32.72 1.52 7.04
CA GLU A 208 31.85 2.48 6.38
C GLU A 208 30.48 1.82 6.28
N VAL A 209 29.58 2.17 7.20
CA VAL A 209 28.20 1.67 7.26
C VAL A 209 27.45 2.32 6.10
N ARG A 210 27.69 1.77 4.92
CA ARG A 210 27.02 2.08 3.68
C ARG A 210 25.71 1.29 3.68
N ILE A 211 24.57 1.98 3.64
CA ILE A 211 23.24 1.35 3.67
C ILE A 211 22.44 1.84 2.48
N SER A 212 22.31 1.01 1.45
CA SER A 212 21.38 1.25 0.35
C SER A 212 19.96 0.82 0.73
N LEU A 213 18.94 1.39 0.07
CA LEU A 213 17.55 0.97 0.30
C LEU A 213 17.36 -0.50 -0.09
N TYR A 214 18.04 -0.93 -1.16
CA TYR A 214 18.09 -2.31 -1.60
C TYR A 214 18.64 -3.25 -0.51
N ASP A 215 19.75 -2.89 0.14
CA ASP A 215 20.36 -3.73 1.15
C ASP A 215 19.43 -3.94 2.35
N VAL A 216 18.69 -2.91 2.76
CA VAL A 216 17.75 -3.02 3.89
C VAL A 216 16.50 -3.82 3.55
N LEU A 217 16.01 -3.76 2.30
CA LEU A 217 14.73 -4.38 1.92
C LEU A 217 14.86 -5.73 1.23
N VAL A 218 16.00 -5.99 0.57
CA VAL A 218 16.22 -7.19 -0.27
C VAL A 218 17.51 -7.89 0.11
N GLY A 219 18.63 -7.17 0.22
CA GLY A 219 19.96 -7.77 0.44
C GLY A 219 20.09 -8.47 1.80
N GLN A 220 19.72 -7.75 2.87
CA GLN A 220 19.78 -8.19 4.26
C GLN A 220 18.55 -7.70 5.04
N PRO A 221 17.34 -8.15 4.67
CA PRO A 221 16.13 -7.71 5.35
C PRO A 221 16.09 -8.18 6.80
N PRO A 222 15.46 -7.40 7.70
CA PRO A 222 15.21 -7.84 9.07
C PRO A 222 14.49 -9.22 9.08
N PRO A 223 14.83 -10.13 10.02
CA PRO A 223 14.21 -11.46 10.09
C PRO A 223 12.68 -11.45 10.23
N ALA A 224 12.11 -10.36 10.74
CA ALA A 224 10.67 -10.19 10.91
C ALA A 224 9.92 -9.90 9.60
N THR A 225 10.59 -9.36 8.58
CA THR A 225 9.98 -8.89 7.33
C THR A 225 10.72 -9.34 6.05
N PRO A 226 11.13 -10.61 5.93
CA PRO A 226 11.89 -11.07 4.76
C PRO A 226 11.03 -11.04 3.49
N ASN A 227 11.56 -10.49 2.40
CA ASN A 227 11.02 -10.62 1.04
C ASN A 227 9.52 -10.24 0.90
N MET A 228 9.02 -9.30 1.70
CA MET A 228 7.58 -9.03 1.80
C MET A 228 6.90 -8.74 0.46
N ILE A 229 7.56 -8.05 -0.48
CA ILE A 229 6.99 -7.78 -1.80
C ILE A 229 6.80 -9.08 -2.59
N LEU A 230 7.80 -9.97 -2.61
CA LEU A 230 7.67 -11.26 -3.29
C LEU A 230 6.58 -12.12 -2.64
N GLN A 231 6.51 -12.14 -1.30
CA GLN A 231 5.43 -12.84 -0.60
C GLN A 231 4.05 -12.29 -1.00
N ALA A 232 3.89 -10.96 -1.09
CA ALA A 232 2.63 -10.36 -1.53
C ALA A 232 2.26 -10.76 -2.97
N LEU A 233 3.25 -10.86 -3.87
CA LEU A 233 3.07 -11.31 -5.25
C LEU A 233 2.72 -12.82 -5.32
N GLU A 234 3.36 -13.66 -4.51
CA GLU A 234 3.04 -15.08 -4.37
C GLU A 234 1.58 -15.25 -3.94
N ARG A 235 1.18 -14.56 -2.86
CA ARG A 235 -0.21 -14.57 -2.38
C ARG A 235 -1.19 -14.08 -3.44
N ALA A 236 -0.85 -13.04 -4.19
CA ALA A 236 -1.69 -12.56 -5.27
C ALA A 236 -1.90 -13.63 -6.35
N SER A 237 -0.85 -14.37 -6.71
CA SER A 237 -0.91 -15.46 -7.68
C SER A 237 -1.73 -16.66 -7.17
N GLU A 238 -1.58 -17.03 -5.90
CA GLU A 238 -2.39 -18.06 -5.25
C GLU A 238 -3.88 -17.69 -5.27
N MET A 239 -4.22 -16.44 -4.95
CA MET A 239 -5.60 -15.96 -4.87
C MET A 239 -6.25 -15.71 -6.23
N SER A 240 -5.44 -15.49 -7.28
CA SER A 240 -5.93 -15.21 -8.63
C SER A 240 -4.96 -15.81 -9.66
N PRO A 241 -5.11 -17.12 -9.96
CA PRO A 241 -4.26 -17.79 -10.94
C PRO A 241 -4.24 -17.05 -12.28
N GLY A 242 -3.04 -16.75 -12.77
CA GLY A 242 -2.84 -16.02 -14.03
C GLY A 242 -2.81 -14.50 -13.91
N ILE A 243 -2.98 -13.91 -12.71
CA ILE A 243 -2.86 -12.45 -12.53
C ILE A 243 -1.49 -11.91 -12.98
N LEU A 244 -0.42 -12.69 -12.76
CA LEU A 244 0.95 -12.34 -13.13
C LEU A 244 1.22 -12.47 -14.63
N SER A 245 0.42 -13.24 -15.38
CA SER A 245 0.63 -13.45 -16.84
C SER A 245 0.58 -12.15 -17.66
N LYS A 246 -0.07 -11.12 -17.12
CA LYS A 246 -0.18 -9.80 -17.75
C LYS A 246 0.97 -8.85 -17.39
N MET A 247 1.90 -9.29 -16.53
CA MET A 247 2.96 -8.47 -15.94
C MET A 247 4.36 -8.85 -16.45
N LYS A 248 4.42 -9.52 -17.61
CA LYS A 248 5.67 -10.00 -18.22
C LYS A 248 6.71 -8.89 -18.34
N THR A 249 6.32 -7.73 -18.87
CA THR A 249 7.22 -6.60 -19.11
C THR A 249 7.78 -6.03 -17.80
N GLU A 250 6.98 -5.96 -16.76
CA GLU A 250 7.40 -5.53 -15.43
C GLU A 250 8.45 -6.49 -14.84
N PHE A 251 8.23 -7.82 -14.93
CA PHE A 251 9.20 -8.81 -14.49
C PHE A 251 10.51 -8.77 -15.29
N GLU A 252 10.46 -8.65 -16.61
CA GLU A 252 11.66 -8.49 -17.45
C GLU A 252 12.44 -7.21 -17.10
N THR A 253 11.74 -6.13 -16.80
CA THR A 253 12.36 -4.86 -16.41
C THR A 253 13.09 -4.98 -15.08
N ILE A 254 12.44 -5.59 -14.08
CA ILE A 254 13.06 -5.87 -12.78
C ILE A 254 14.27 -6.79 -12.94
N GLY A 255 14.16 -7.83 -13.77
CA GLY A 255 15.26 -8.75 -14.08
C GLY A 255 16.54 -8.04 -14.57
N ARG A 256 16.39 -6.99 -15.39
CA ARG A 256 17.53 -6.20 -15.91
C ARG A 256 18.17 -5.27 -14.88
N VAL A 257 17.41 -4.85 -13.86
CA VAL A 257 17.90 -3.93 -12.82
C VAL A 257 18.24 -4.63 -11.51
N LEU A 258 18.05 -5.95 -11.42
CA LEU A 258 18.41 -6.73 -10.25
C LEU A 258 19.93 -6.68 -10.03
N PRO A 259 20.41 -6.29 -8.84
CA PRO A 259 21.83 -6.25 -8.53
C PRO A 259 22.50 -7.63 -8.60
N ALA A 260 23.75 -7.70 -9.04
CA ALA A 260 24.49 -8.97 -9.15
C ALA A 260 24.69 -9.67 -7.79
N ASN A 261 24.64 -8.93 -6.68
CA ASN A 261 24.75 -9.44 -5.31
C ASN A 261 23.38 -9.83 -4.69
N THR A 262 22.33 -10.02 -5.51
CA THR A 262 21.01 -10.47 -5.02
C THR A 262 21.11 -11.79 -4.24
N PRO A 263 20.53 -11.89 -3.02
CA PRO A 263 20.51 -13.14 -2.27
C PRO A 263 19.88 -14.27 -3.09
N LEU A 264 20.53 -15.44 -3.09
CA LEU A 264 20.10 -16.57 -3.94
C LEU A 264 18.65 -16.99 -3.69
N THR A 265 18.20 -16.97 -2.42
CA THR A 265 16.82 -17.31 -2.04
C THR A 265 15.82 -16.30 -2.61
N TYR A 266 16.14 -15.01 -2.60
CA TYR A 266 15.34 -13.96 -3.20
C TYR A 266 15.27 -14.14 -4.73
N LEU A 267 16.42 -14.37 -5.35
CA LEU A 267 16.52 -14.56 -6.79
C LEU A 267 15.69 -15.76 -7.26
N GLN A 268 15.74 -16.89 -6.55
CA GLN A 268 14.93 -18.08 -6.84
C GLN A 268 13.42 -17.80 -6.73
N GLN A 269 12.98 -17.11 -5.68
CA GLN A 269 11.57 -16.70 -5.53
C GLN A 269 11.13 -15.79 -6.68
N PHE A 270 11.95 -14.79 -7.02
CA PHE A 270 11.67 -13.89 -8.13
C PHE A 270 11.61 -14.64 -9.48
N GLN A 271 12.53 -15.56 -9.75
CA GLN A 271 12.53 -16.41 -10.95
C GLN A 271 11.25 -17.24 -11.06
N ASN A 272 10.78 -17.83 -9.95
CA ASN A 272 9.55 -18.62 -9.94
C ASN A 272 8.32 -17.77 -10.29
N LEU A 273 8.22 -16.56 -9.74
CA LEU A 273 7.13 -15.63 -10.07
C LEU A 273 7.23 -15.11 -11.51
N SER A 274 8.44 -14.80 -11.97
CA SER A 274 8.73 -14.36 -13.34
C SER A 274 8.33 -15.43 -14.37
N ALA A 275 8.60 -16.71 -14.08
CA ALA A 275 8.18 -17.83 -14.92
C ALA A 275 6.64 -17.93 -15.03
N GLN A 276 5.90 -17.68 -13.94
CA GLN A 276 4.43 -17.62 -13.98
C GLN A 276 3.91 -16.47 -14.85
N ALA A 277 4.68 -15.39 -14.96
CA ALA A 277 4.38 -14.27 -15.87
C ALA A 277 4.78 -14.55 -17.33
N GLY A 278 5.48 -15.65 -17.62
CA GLY A 278 6.04 -15.94 -18.95
C GLY A 278 7.19 -15.01 -19.34
N ALA A 279 7.84 -14.39 -18.36
CA ALA A 279 9.03 -13.56 -18.54
C ALA A 279 10.28 -14.45 -18.59
N THR A 280 11.22 -14.07 -19.46
CA THR A 280 12.54 -14.68 -19.55
C THR A 280 13.55 -13.74 -18.91
N MET A 281 14.32 -14.27 -17.96
CA MET A 281 15.45 -13.57 -17.33
C MET A 281 16.69 -13.62 -18.21
#